data_AF-A0A0F9HXR3-F1
#
_entry.id   AF-A0A0F9HXR3-F1
#
_cell.length_a   1.000
_cell.length_b   1.000
_cell.length_c   1.000
_cell.angle_alpha   90.00
_cell.angle_beta   90.00
_cell.angle_gamma   90.00
#
_symmetry.space_group_name_H-M   'P 1'
#
loop_
_entity.id
_entity.type
_entity.pdbx_description
1 polymer ?
#
loop_
_entity_poly.entity_id
_entity_poly.type
_entity_poly.pdbx_seq_one_letter_code
_entity_poly.pdbx_strand_id
1 'polypeptide(L)'
;MNVERILEALGVDVTKSGAREIKAKCPVHSGDDPNFNINAETGMWMCHSHCGGGNIQQLVARVLGIKGKEATAWLKEQGVSSAWRRGSGSRLEKSTAAVAAKKTPRRACPPYDITAVPLWVTDRGFTTKILKEYQCGMSRFYGALVIPVLQSRALIYRFNPGMGGSMKYKFTEGFKSHGTFYGLHNVTLGLDGSLIIVEGPLDVLWLRQHGYGNSLAVLGGKTLGMEQRRILKEDLKPKKLILAFDNDEAGASL
;
A
#
# COMPACT_ATOMS: atom_id res chain seq x y z
N MET A 1 -13.88 16.51 26.54
CA MET A 1 -12.66 16.80 25.76
C MET A 1 -12.86 18.20 25.21
N ASN A 2 -12.00 19.18 25.52
CA ASN A 2 -12.21 20.54 25.04
C ASN A 2 -11.45 20.74 23.72
N VAL A 3 -11.96 20.12 22.65
CA VAL A 3 -11.34 20.16 21.30
C VAL A 3 -11.23 21.59 20.80
N GLU A 4 -12.18 22.46 21.16
CA GLU A 4 -12.18 23.89 20.82
C GLU A 4 -10.91 24.58 21.33
N ARG A 5 -10.52 24.35 22.58
CA ARG A 5 -9.28 24.89 23.15
C ARG A 5 -8.02 24.43 22.41
N ILE A 6 -8.02 23.21 21.88
CA ILE A 6 -6.89 22.67 21.10
C ILE A 6 -6.82 23.35 19.73
N LEU A 7 -7.97 23.60 19.10
CA LEU A 7 -8.05 24.33 17.83
C LEU A 7 -7.63 25.79 18.01
N GLU A 8 -8.03 26.44 19.10
CA GLU A 8 -7.55 27.80 19.45
C GLU A 8 -6.03 27.82 19.65
N ALA A 9 -5.47 26.86 20.40
CA ALA A 9 -4.02 26.78 20.62
C ALA A 9 -3.23 26.48 19.34
N LEU A 10 -3.87 25.87 18.32
CA LEU A 10 -3.31 25.65 16.99
C LEU A 10 -3.55 26.83 16.03
N GLY A 11 -4.23 27.89 16.47
CA GLY A 11 -4.54 29.07 15.65
C GLY A 11 -5.54 28.79 14.53
N VAL A 12 -6.48 27.86 14.74
CA VAL A 12 -7.46 27.47 13.71
C VAL A 12 -8.68 28.38 13.79
N ASP A 13 -9.01 29.04 12.68
CA ASP A 13 -10.24 29.86 12.57
C ASP A 13 -11.49 28.96 12.50
N VAL A 14 -12.18 28.83 13.64
CA VAL A 14 -13.42 28.08 13.75
C VAL A 14 -14.57 28.89 13.15
N THR A 15 -15.28 28.31 12.17
CA THR A 15 -16.38 28.98 11.47
C THR A 15 -17.74 28.63 12.10
N LYS A 16 -17.93 27.37 12.52
CA LYS A 16 -19.14 26.91 13.22
C LYS A 16 -18.78 25.84 14.24
N SER A 17 -19.15 26.03 15.51
CA SER A 17 -19.10 25.00 16.54
C SER A 17 -20.50 24.40 16.77
N GLY A 18 -20.62 23.09 16.59
CA GLY A 18 -21.80 22.32 16.97
C GLY A 18 -21.45 21.36 18.12
N ALA A 19 -22.46 20.83 18.80
CA ALA A 19 -22.27 19.95 19.97
C ALA A 19 -21.40 18.70 19.69
N ARG A 20 -21.34 18.24 18.43
CA ARG A 20 -20.61 17.03 18.04
C ARG A 20 -19.58 17.25 16.93
N GLU A 21 -19.78 18.25 16.08
CA GLU A 21 -18.93 18.54 14.94
C GLU A 21 -18.59 20.03 14.90
N ILE A 22 -17.31 20.32 14.71
CA ILE A 22 -16.78 21.67 14.58
C ILE A 22 -16.25 21.82 13.15
N LYS A 23 -16.70 22.86 12.45
CA LYS A 23 -16.23 23.23 11.11
C LYS A 23 -15.28 24.41 11.22
N ALA A 24 -14.14 24.31 10.54
CA ALA A 24 -13.12 25.34 10.56
C ALA A 24 -12.39 25.43 9.21
N LYS A 25 -11.54 26.44 9.06
CA LYS A 25 -10.52 26.46 7.99
C LYS A 25 -9.48 25.37 8.25
N CYS A 26 -8.92 24.78 7.19
CA CYS A 26 -7.94 23.73 7.37
C CYS A 26 -6.59 24.32 7.83
N PRO A 27 -6.00 23.84 8.93
CA PRO A 27 -4.68 24.33 9.38
C PRO A 27 -3.50 23.62 8.70
N VAL A 28 -3.76 22.58 7.89
CA VAL A 28 -2.71 21.76 7.26
C VAL A 28 -2.38 22.24 5.84
N HIS A 29 -3.37 22.75 5.11
CA HIS A 29 -3.16 23.51 3.90
C HIS A 29 -3.80 24.87 4.15
N SER A 30 -3.03 25.94 4.03
CA SER A 30 -3.46 27.32 4.27
C SER A 30 -4.43 27.82 3.19
N GLY A 31 -5.54 27.11 2.99
CA GLY A 31 -6.63 27.45 2.08
C GLY A 31 -7.75 28.16 2.81
N ASP A 32 -8.40 29.11 2.14
CA ASP A 32 -9.48 29.91 2.71
C ASP A 32 -10.82 29.18 2.81
N ASP A 33 -10.93 27.99 2.23
CA ASP A 33 -12.18 27.21 2.21
C ASP A 33 -12.42 26.46 3.54
N PRO A 34 -13.59 26.63 4.18
CA PRO A 34 -13.95 25.98 5.45
C PRO A 34 -14.38 24.51 5.27
N ASN A 35 -13.52 23.71 4.64
CA ASN A 35 -13.74 22.29 4.32
C ASN A 35 -13.10 21.31 5.32
N PHE A 36 -12.76 21.79 6.52
CA PHE A 36 -12.23 20.98 7.61
C PHE A 36 -13.29 20.76 8.68
N ASN A 37 -13.51 19.48 9.04
CA ASN A 37 -14.44 19.06 10.07
C ASN A 37 -13.69 18.26 11.14
N ILE A 38 -14.00 18.50 12.41
CA ILE A 38 -13.49 17.70 13.54
C ILE A 38 -14.61 17.36 14.52
N ASN A 39 -14.63 16.11 14.96
CA ASN A 39 -15.60 15.64 15.92
C ASN A 39 -15.12 15.96 17.36
N ALA A 40 -15.93 16.70 18.12
CA ALA A 40 -15.57 17.22 19.43
C ALA A 40 -15.44 16.12 20.52
N GLU A 41 -16.10 14.97 20.33
CA GLU A 41 -16.07 13.84 21.27
C GLU A 41 -14.89 12.90 21.03
N THR A 42 -14.64 12.58 19.76
CA THR A 42 -13.64 11.57 19.34
C THR A 42 -12.30 12.18 18.93
N GLY A 43 -12.26 13.48 18.64
CA GLY A 43 -11.07 14.16 18.12
C GLY A 43 -10.63 13.68 16.73
N MET A 44 -11.52 13.00 16.00
CA MET A 44 -11.29 12.60 14.62
C MET A 44 -11.56 13.79 13.70
N TRP A 45 -10.62 14.11 12.82
CA TRP A 45 -10.75 15.21 11.87
C TRP A 45 -10.65 14.72 10.43
N MET A 46 -11.23 15.50 9.52
CA MET A 46 -11.18 15.26 8.09
C MET A 46 -11.14 16.60 7.35
N CYS A 47 -10.27 16.69 6.35
CA CYS A 47 -10.24 17.75 5.37
C CYS A 47 -10.65 17.19 4.01
N HIS A 48 -11.69 17.78 3.40
CA HIS A 48 -12.24 17.30 2.12
C HIS A 48 -11.50 17.82 0.88
N SER A 49 -10.50 18.69 1.03
CA SER A 49 -9.73 19.23 -0.10
C SER A 49 -8.65 18.25 -0.57
N HIS A 50 -7.60 18.01 0.23
CA HIS A 50 -6.51 17.08 -0.13
C HIS A 50 -5.65 16.61 1.06
N CYS A 51 -5.83 17.15 2.28
CA CYS A 51 -4.99 16.82 3.44
C CYS A 51 -5.34 15.49 4.12
N GLY A 52 -6.48 14.88 3.76
CA GLY A 52 -6.98 13.65 4.36
C GLY A 52 -7.57 13.85 5.75
N GLY A 53 -7.55 12.80 6.58
CA GLY A 53 -8.09 12.83 7.94
C GLY A 53 -7.26 11.99 8.90
N GLY A 54 -7.57 12.10 10.19
CA GLY A 54 -6.84 11.40 11.24
C GLY A 54 -7.31 11.75 12.65
N ASN A 55 -6.59 11.27 13.64
CA ASN A 55 -6.84 11.62 15.04
C ASN A 55 -6.22 12.98 15.40
N ILE A 56 -6.61 13.52 16.56
CA ILE A 56 -6.13 14.83 17.03
C ILE A 56 -4.60 14.88 17.23
N GLN A 57 -3.97 13.77 17.59
CA GLN A 57 -2.50 13.67 17.68
C GLN A 57 -1.84 13.84 16.31
N GLN A 58 -2.43 13.26 15.27
CA GLN A 58 -1.99 13.39 13.89
C GLN A 58 -2.27 14.79 13.34
N LEU A 59 -3.33 15.46 13.79
CA LEU A 59 -3.57 16.88 13.46
C LEU A 59 -2.43 17.75 13.98
N VAL A 60 -2.17 17.69 15.30
CA VAL A 60 -1.13 18.47 15.98
C VAL A 60 0.24 18.21 15.37
N ALA A 61 0.57 16.93 15.12
CA ALA A 61 1.83 16.55 14.48
C ALA A 61 2.00 17.15 13.08
N ARG A 62 0.92 17.27 12.30
CA ARG A 62 0.96 17.82 10.95
C ARG A 62 1.00 19.35 10.93
N VAL A 63 0.26 20.01 11.81
CA VAL A 63 0.22 21.47 11.89
C VAL A 63 1.55 22.03 12.42
N LEU A 64 2.10 21.42 13.46
CA LEU A 64 3.36 21.88 14.07
C LEU A 64 4.62 21.26 13.44
N GLY A 65 4.47 20.32 12.50
CA GLY A 65 5.61 19.62 11.87
C GLY A 65 6.42 18.73 12.82
N ILE A 66 5.87 18.38 13.98
CA ILE A 66 6.54 17.61 15.05
C ILE A 66 6.23 16.11 14.98
N LYS A 67 7.07 15.28 15.60
CA LYS A 67 6.85 13.82 15.60
C LYS A 67 5.74 13.44 16.59
N GLY A 68 5.05 12.32 16.36
CA GLY A 68 3.88 11.91 17.16
C GLY A 68 4.11 11.79 18.67
N LYS A 69 5.34 11.54 19.13
CA LYS A 69 5.70 11.55 20.56
C LYS A 69 5.70 12.98 21.15
N GLU A 70 6.24 13.94 20.40
CA GLU A 70 6.24 15.37 20.76
C GLU A 70 4.81 15.92 20.70
N ALA A 71 4.01 15.54 19.70
CA ALA A 71 2.59 15.90 19.63
C ALA A 71 1.77 15.37 20.81
N THR A 72 2.12 14.19 21.33
CA THR A 72 1.48 13.64 22.55
C THR A 72 1.90 14.40 23.80
N ALA A 73 3.16 14.86 23.87
CA ALA A 73 3.64 15.69 24.97
C ALA A 73 2.95 17.06 24.96
N TRP A 74 2.87 17.69 23.78
CA TRP A 74 2.16 18.96 23.58
C TRP A 74 0.67 18.86 23.96
N LEU A 75 -0.02 17.79 23.56
CA LEU A 75 -1.42 17.57 23.96
C LEU A 75 -1.60 17.38 25.47
N LYS A 76 -0.60 16.80 26.16
CA LYS A 76 -0.62 16.69 27.63
C LYS A 76 -0.42 18.05 28.29
N GLU A 77 0.45 18.89 27.76
CA GLU A 77 0.66 20.28 28.22
C GLU A 77 -0.63 21.11 28.06
N GLN A 78 -1.41 20.85 27.01
CA GLN A 78 -2.73 21.46 26.82
C GLN A 78 -3.85 20.84 27.70
N GLY A 79 -3.50 19.94 28.64
CA GLY A 79 -4.43 19.36 29.60
C GLY A 79 -5.26 18.17 29.08
N VAL A 80 -4.89 17.56 27.95
CA VAL A 80 -5.58 16.39 27.40
C VAL A 80 -4.97 15.10 27.98
N SER A 81 -5.67 14.50 28.94
CA SER A 81 -5.26 13.23 29.57
C SER A 81 -5.26 12.06 28.56
N SER A 82 -4.21 11.23 28.63
CA SER A 82 -3.94 10.07 27.78
C SER A 82 -4.87 8.86 28.02
N ALA A 83 -6.11 9.09 28.43
CA ALA A 83 -7.11 8.06 28.75
C ALA A 83 -7.77 7.43 27.50
N TRP A 84 -7.29 7.70 26.29
CA TRP A 84 -7.82 7.08 25.09
C TRP A 84 -6.99 5.87 24.68
N ARG A 85 -7.39 4.70 25.18
CA ARG A 85 -7.00 3.41 24.64
C ARG A 85 -8.25 2.54 24.42
N ARG A 86 -8.40 2.07 23.18
CA ARG A 86 -9.23 0.94 22.68
C ARG A 86 -10.65 1.28 22.20
N GLY A 87 -10.81 1.36 20.88
CA GLY A 87 -11.82 0.56 20.19
C GLY A 87 -11.32 -0.89 20.08
N SER A 88 -12.19 -1.84 20.38
CA SER A 88 -11.96 -3.25 20.66
C SER A 88 -11.48 -4.11 19.49
N GLY A 89 -10.50 -4.96 19.76
CA GLY A 89 -10.15 -6.16 19.00
C GLY A 89 -9.16 -6.98 19.84
N SER A 90 -9.58 -8.18 20.25
CA SER A 90 -9.07 -8.93 21.40
C SER A 90 -7.61 -9.42 21.28
N ARG A 91 -6.97 -9.35 22.45
CA ARG A 91 -5.65 -9.87 22.84
C ARG A 91 -5.65 -11.41 22.81
N LEU A 92 -4.74 -12.01 22.05
CA LEU A 92 -4.08 -13.26 22.47
C LEU A 92 -2.60 -12.97 22.69
N GLU A 93 -2.10 -13.63 23.73
CA GLU A 93 -0.96 -13.21 24.52
C GLU A 93 0.40 -13.53 23.90
N LYS A 94 1.39 -12.80 24.42
CA LYS A 94 2.79 -12.83 24.02
C LYS A 94 3.39 -14.22 24.25
N SER A 95 4.01 -14.80 23.21
CA SER A 95 5.17 -15.67 23.43
C SER A 95 6.44 -14.84 23.25
N THR A 96 7.17 -14.77 24.35
CA THR A 96 8.53 -14.24 24.45
C THR A 96 9.48 -15.11 23.66
N ALA A 97 9.98 -14.60 22.53
CA ALA A 97 11.27 -15.00 22.01
C ALA A 97 11.90 -13.78 21.35
N ALA A 98 13.00 -13.32 21.93
CA ALA A 98 13.85 -12.29 21.38
C ALA A 98 14.29 -12.70 19.97
N VAL A 99 13.74 -12.07 18.95
CA VAL A 99 14.36 -12.02 17.62
C VAL A 99 14.37 -10.58 17.18
N ALA A 100 15.60 -10.06 17.15
CA ALA A 100 16.05 -8.77 16.67
C ALA A 100 15.00 -7.96 15.89
N ALA A 101 14.79 -6.73 16.33
CA ALA A 101 14.18 -5.67 15.54
C ALA A 101 14.89 -5.57 14.18
N LYS A 102 14.38 -6.29 13.16
CA LYS A 102 14.74 -6.04 11.78
C LYS A 102 14.10 -4.71 11.42
N LYS A 103 14.95 -3.67 11.50
CA LYS A 103 14.80 -2.38 10.83
C LYS A 103 13.95 -2.59 9.58
N THR A 104 12.76 -1.98 9.55
CA THR A 104 12.08 -1.75 8.28
C THR A 104 13.12 -1.07 7.38
N PRO A 105 13.46 -1.62 6.19
CA PRO A 105 14.32 -0.88 5.30
C PRO A 105 13.55 0.38 4.88
N ARG A 106 13.87 1.51 5.53
CA ARG A 106 13.48 2.85 5.11
C ARG A 106 14.35 3.28 3.93
N ARG A 107 14.46 2.45 2.90
CA ARG A 107 14.90 2.94 1.61
C ARG A 107 13.61 3.23 0.85
N ALA A 108 13.31 4.52 0.68
CA ALA A 108 12.40 4.95 -0.37
C ALA A 108 12.83 4.17 -1.62
N CYS A 109 11.87 3.49 -2.25
CA CYS A 109 12.20 2.71 -3.42
C CYS A 109 12.89 3.64 -4.41
N PRO A 110 14.05 3.26 -4.98
CA PRO A 110 14.78 4.12 -5.89
C PRO A 110 13.82 4.73 -6.92
N PRO A 111 13.83 6.05 -7.11
CA PRO A 111 12.97 6.66 -8.10
C PRO A 111 13.26 5.98 -9.45
N TYR A 112 12.19 5.50 -10.08
CA TYR A 112 12.23 4.92 -11.40
C TYR A 112 11.35 5.75 -12.32
N ASP A 113 11.67 5.72 -13.60
CA ASP A 113 10.98 6.51 -14.59
C ASP A 113 9.72 5.77 -15.04
N ILE A 114 8.54 6.23 -14.64
CA ILE A 114 7.24 5.67 -15.05
C ILE A 114 6.86 6.04 -16.49
N THR A 115 7.58 6.99 -17.10
CA THR A 115 7.33 7.44 -18.47
C THR A 115 8.09 6.61 -19.49
N ALA A 116 9.11 5.87 -19.06
CA ALA A 116 9.98 5.05 -19.90
C ALA A 116 9.91 3.57 -19.49
N VAL A 117 10.04 2.68 -20.46
CA VAL A 117 10.18 1.22 -20.26
C VAL A 117 11.28 0.68 -21.18
N PRO A 118 11.97 -0.40 -20.82
CA PRO A 118 12.96 -1.01 -21.71
C PRO A 118 12.33 -1.52 -23.01
N LEU A 119 12.99 -1.29 -24.15
CA LEU A 119 12.49 -1.66 -25.48
C LEU A 119 12.17 -3.16 -25.63
N TRP A 120 12.96 -4.04 -25.01
CA TRP A 120 12.72 -5.49 -25.07
C TRP A 120 11.33 -5.88 -24.52
N VAL A 121 10.74 -5.06 -23.66
CA VAL A 121 9.40 -5.29 -23.10
C VAL A 121 8.35 -5.05 -24.18
N THR A 122 8.47 -3.96 -24.93
CA THR A 122 7.57 -3.67 -26.05
C THR A 122 7.79 -4.63 -27.22
N ASP A 123 9.03 -5.06 -27.47
CA ASP A 123 9.35 -6.06 -28.50
C ASP A 123 8.71 -7.43 -28.20
N ARG A 124 8.43 -7.71 -26.93
CA ARG A 124 7.67 -8.89 -26.49
C ARG A 124 6.15 -8.76 -26.66
N GLY A 125 5.65 -7.63 -27.14
CA GLY A 125 4.23 -7.39 -27.37
C GLY A 125 3.47 -6.74 -26.21
N PHE A 126 4.15 -6.30 -25.15
CA PHE A 126 3.50 -5.53 -24.09
C PHE A 126 3.22 -4.10 -24.56
N THR A 127 1.97 -3.67 -24.46
CA THR A 127 1.52 -2.33 -24.81
C THR A 127 1.89 -1.32 -23.73
N THR A 128 2.15 -0.08 -24.13
CA THR A 128 2.40 1.01 -23.18
C THR A 128 1.19 1.28 -22.28
N LYS A 129 -0.02 0.96 -22.73
CA LYS A 129 -1.25 1.11 -21.95
C LYS A 129 -1.23 0.26 -20.68
N ILE A 130 -0.99 -1.05 -20.81
CA ILE A 130 -1.00 -1.95 -19.64
C ILE A 130 0.17 -1.64 -18.69
N LEU A 131 1.33 -1.30 -19.25
CA LEU A 131 2.50 -0.92 -18.46
C LEU A 131 2.24 0.34 -17.63
N LYS A 132 1.61 1.37 -18.22
CA LYS A 132 1.22 2.59 -17.50
C LYS A 132 0.15 2.33 -16.44
N GLU A 133 -0.86 1.52 -16.76
CA GLU A 133 -1.93 1.14 -15.82
C GLU A 133 -1.37 0.49 -14.54
N TYR A 134 -0.42 -0.42 -14.70
CA TYR A 134 0.26 -1.10 -13.59
C TYR A 134 1.46 -0.33 -13.04
N GLN A 135 1.65 0.94 -13.44
CA GLN A 135 2.74 1.81 -13.00
C GLN A 135 4.13 1.21 -13.24
N CYS A 136 4.27 0.39 -14.27
CA CYS A 136 5.57 -0.14 -14.68
C CYS A 136 6.43 0.98 -15.27
N GLY A 137 7.74 0.85 -15.12
CA GLY A 137 8.67 1.86 -15.62
C GLY A 137 10.10 1.33 -15.73
N MET A 138 11.05 2.23 -15.91
CA MET A 138 12.46 1.89 -16.11
C MET A 138 13.32 2.35 -14.92
N SER A 139 14.11 1.43 -14.38
CA SER A 139 15.14 1.79 -13.42
C SER A 139 16.35 2.33 -14.16
N ARG A 140 16.65 3.63 -14.00
CA ARG A 140 17.89 4.24 -14.54
C ARG A 140 19.15 3.65 -13.91
N PHE A 141 19.04 3.15 -12.68
CA PHE A 141 20.16 2.55 -11.95
C PHE A 141 20.48 1.13 -12.45
N TYR A 142 19.45 0.29 -12.66
CA TYR A 142 19.63 -1.11 -13.03
C TYR A 142 19.49 -1.39 -14.53
N GLY A 143 19.01 -0.43 -15.33
CA GLY A 143 18.61 -0.69 -16.72
C GLY A 143 17.49 -1.73 -16.85
N ALA A 144 16.74 -1.96 -15.76
CA ALA A 144 15.74 -3.02 -15.63
C ALA A 144 14.32 -2.46 -15.74
N LEU A 145 13.39 -3.32 -16.19
CA LEU A 145 11.97 -3.04 -16.05
C LEU A 145 11.61 -3.10 -14.57
N VAL A 146 10.94 -2.07 -14.08
CA VAL A 146 10.37 -2.00 -12.75
C VAL A 146 8.91 -2.38 -12.82
N ILE A 147 8.54 -3.38 -12.02
CA ILE A 147 7.17 -3.89 -11.88
C ILE A 147 6.76 -3.69 -10.41
N PRO A 148 5.92 -2.70 -10.09
CA PRO A 148 5.59 -2.39 -8.70
C PRO A 148 4.53 -3.34 -8.12
N VAL A 149 4.76 -3.80 -6.88
CA VAL A 149 3.77 -4.51 -6.06
C VAL A 149 3.05 -3.48 -5.20
N LEU A 150 1.95 -2.93 -5.71
CA LEU A 150 1.28 -1.75 -5.14
C LEU A 150 0.82 -1.93 -3.69
N GLN A 151 0.44 -3.14 -3.28
CA GLN A 151 -0.07 -3.43 -1.94
C GLN A 151 1.03 -3.36 -0.88
N SER A 152 2.24 -3.82 -1.22
CA SER A 152 3.39 -3.85 -0.31
C SER A 152 4.35 -2.69 -0.51
N ARG A 153 4.10 -1.83 -1.52
CA ARG A 153 5.00 -0.78 -2.00
C ARG A 153 6.40 -1.31 -2.36
N ALA A 154 6.50 -2.61 -2.67
CA ALA A 154 7.74 -3.23 -3.11
C ALA A 154 7.89 -3.06 -4.62
N LEU A 155 9.14 -3.10 -5.10
CA LEU A 155 9.43 -3.12 -6.52
C LEU A 155 10.09 -4.45 -6.89
N ILE A 156 9.71 -4.94 -8.06
CA ILE A 156 10.33 -6.08 -8.72
C ILE A 156 11.11 -5.53 -9.91
N TYR A 157 12.42 -5.75 -9.93
CA TYR A 157 13.28 -5.40 -11.06
C TYR A 157 13.44 -6.64 -11.94
N ARG A 158 12.98 -6.55 -13.17
CA ARG A 158 13.11 -7.57 -14.21
C ARG A 158 14.21 -7.16 -15.20
N PHE A 159 15.26 -7.96 -15.26
CA PHE A 159 16.37 -7.75 -16.20
C PHE A 159 16.09 -8.34 -17.58
N ASN A 160 16.73 -7.77 -18.60
CA ASN A 160 16.65 -8.26 -19.97
C ASN A 160 17.23 -9.68 -20.04
N PRO A 161 16.45 -10.69 -20.50
CA PRO A 161 16.95 -12.06 -20.62
C PRO A 161 18.09 -12.22 -21.65
N GLY A 162 18.20 -11.30 -22.62
CA GLY A 162 19.26 -11.34 -23.64
C GLY A 162 20.62 -10.81 -23.19
N MET A 163 20.74 -10.23 -21.99
CA MET A 163 21.99 -9.61 -21.52
C MET A 163 22.90 -10.54 -20.69
N GLY A 164 22.68 -11.86 -20.72
CA GLY A 164 23.58 -12.84 -20.09
C GLY A 164 23.70 -12.75 -18.56
N GLY A 165 22.86 -11.95 -17.89
CA GLY A 165 22.84 -11.85 -16.44
C GLY A 165 22.14 -13.05 -15.80
N SER A 166 22.77 -13.68 -14.81
CA SER A 166 22.22 -14.83 -14.08
C SER A 166 20.96 -14.51 -13.25
N MET A 167 20.70 -13.22 -12.98
CA MET A 167 19.59 -12.78 -12.13
C MET A 167 18.36 -12.38 -12.97
N LYS A 168 17.35 -13.26 -13.02
CA LYS A 168 16.06 -13.04 -13.72
C LYS A 168 15.27 -11.89 -13.06
N TYR A 169 15.20 -11.91 -11.73
CA TYR A 169 14.42 -10.97 -10.92
C TYR A 169 15.20 -10.51 -9.69
N LYS A 170 15.02 -9.25 -9.30
CA LYS A 170 15.46 -8.71 -8.02
C LYS A 170 14.30 -8.04 -7.31
N PHE A 171 14.14 -8.29 -6.03
CA PHE A 171 13.10 -7.68 -5.20
C PHE A 171 13.70 -6.57 -4.34
N THR A 172 12.89 -5.56 -3.99
CA THR A 172 13.29 -4.58 -2.96
C THR A 172 13.60 -5.29 -1.64
N GLU A 173 14.64 -4.81 -0.95
CA GLU A 173 15.04 -5.34 0.36
C GLU A 173 13.87 -5.31 1.36
N GLY A 174 13.72 -6.40 2.12
CA GLY A 174 12.66 -6.52 3.13
C GLY A 174 11.27 -6.87 2.59
N PHE A 175 11.11 -7.03 1.26
CA PHE A 175 9.85 -7.51 0.69
C PHE A 175 9.61 -8.98 1.03
N LYS A 176 8.47 -9.27 1.66
CA LYS A 176 8.00 -10.63 1.96
C LYS A 176 7.20 -11.15 0.76
N SER A 177 7.90 -11.75 -0.20
CA SER A 177 7.31 -12.24 -1.45
C SER A 177 6.18 -13.25 -1.26
N HIS A 178 6.32 -14.23 -0.35
CA HIS A 178 5.26 -15.21 -0.02
C HIS A 178 4.02 -14.64 0.70
N GLY A 179 4.02 -13.35 1.05
CA GLY A 179 2.94 -12.72 1.81
C GLY A 179 1.78 -12.20 0.96
N THR A 180 1.89 -12.23 -0.37
CA THR A 180 0.88 -11.62 -1.27
C THR A 180 0.95 -12.17 -2.69
N PHE A 181 -0.03 -11.83 -3.52
CA PHE A 181 0.00 -12.08 -4.96
C PHE A 181 0.32 -10.80 -5.72
N TYR A 182 0.98 -10.93 -6.88
CA TYR A 182 1.00 -9.84 -7.84
C TYR A 182 -0.37 -9.69 -8.51
N GLY A 183 -0.82 -8.45 -8.75
CA GLY A 183 -2.10 -8.15 -9.41
C GLY A 183 -3.32 -8.02 -8.50
N LEU A 184 -3.18 -8.29 -7.19
CA LEU A 184 -4.31 -8.31 -6.23
C LEU A 184 -5.09 -6.97 -6.11
N HIS A 185 -4.49 -5.83 -6.48
CA HIS A 185 -5.07 -4.49 -6.33
C HIS A 185 -6.15 -4.21 -7.37
N ASN A 186 -6.18 -4.98 -8.46
CA ASN A 186 -7.09 -4.78 -9.57
C ASN A 186 -7.73 -6.10 -10.01
N VAL A 187 -7.77 -7.13 -9.15
CA VAL A 187 -8.33 -8.44 -9.51
C VAL A 187 -9.84 -8.47 -9.39
N THR A 188 -10.49 -9.02 -10.42
CA THR A 188 -11.90 -9.35 -10.44
C THR A 188 -12.05 -10.81 -10.84
N LEU A 189 -12.94 -11.57 -10.18
CA LEU A 189 -13.23 -12.93 -10.64
C LEU A 189 -13.83 -12.91 -12.05
N GLY A 190 -13.61 -14.00 -12.80
CA GLY A 190 -14.30 -14.22 -14.07
C GLY A 190 -15.82 -14.30 -13.87
N LEU A 191 -16.60 -14.13 -14.94
CA LEU A 191 -18.06 -14.24 -14.89
C LEU A 191 -18.54 -15.61 -14.38
N ASP A 192 -17.75 -16.65 -14.63
CA ASP A 192 -17.95 -18.02 -14.13
C ASP A 192 -17.43 -18.22 -12.69
N GLY A 193 -16.87 -17.18 -12.07
CA GLY A 193 -16.19 -17.24 -10.79
C GLY A 193 -14.78 -17.82 -10.86
N SER A 194 -14.17 -17.89 -12.06
CA SER A 194 -12.80 -18.39 -12.22
C SER A 194 -11.73 -17.37 -11.83
N LEU A 195 -10.61 -17.89 -11.33
CA LEU A 195 -9.40 -17.14 -11.04
C LEU A 195 -8.19 -17.89 -11.63
N ILE A 196 -7.37 -17.18 -12.39
CA ILE A 196 -6.17 -17.69 -13.05
C ILE A 196 -4.95 -17.36 -12.18
N ILE A 197 -4.17 -18.37 -11.84
CA ILE A 197 -2.91 -18.23 -11.12
C ILE A 197 -1.76 -18.56 -12.07
N VAL A 198 -0.81 -17.63 -12.18
CA VAL A 198 0.39 -17.73 -13.02
C VAL A 198 1.66 -17.62 -12.18
N GLU A 199 2.82 -17.91 -12.77
CA GLU A 199 4.11 -17.83 -12.07
C GLU A 199 4.63 -16.40 -11.94
N GLY A 200 4.53 -15.61 -13.02
CA GLY A 200 5.24 -14.36 -13.15
C GLY A 200 4.34 -13.13 -13.15
N PRO A 201 4.85 -11.99 -12.65
CA PRO A 201 4.17 -10.70 -12.80
C PRO A 201 3.92 -10.32 -14.27
N LEU A 202 4.84 -10.69 -15.17
CA LEU A 202 4.69 -10.42 -16.61
C LEU A 202 3.51 -11.19 -17.22
N ASP A 203 3.22 -12.40 -16.76
CA ASP A 203 2.13 -13.22 -17.28
C ASP A 203 0.77 -12.62 -16.88
N VAL A 204 0.69 -12.04 -15.68
CA VAL A 204 -0.49 -11.25 -15.27
C VAL A 204 -0.68 -10.06 -16.20
N LEU A 205 0.37 -9.27 -16.47
CA LEU A 205 0.27 -8.13 -17.38
C LEU A 205 -0.16 -8.58 -18.79
N TRP A 206 0.35 -9.72 -19.26
CA TRP A 206 0.01 -10.28 -20.56
C TRP A 206 -1.47 -10.67 -20.64
N LEU A 207 -1.94 -11.45 -19.66
CA LEU A 207 -3.34 -11.85 -19.56
C LEU A 207 -4.28 -10.64 -19.48
N ARG A 208 -3.90 -9.64 -18.69
CA ARG A 208 -4.69 -8.41 -18.51
C ARG A 208 -4.82 -7.61 -19.79
N GLN A 209 -3.74 -7.47 -20.53
CA GLN A 209 -3.76 -6.81 -21.83
C GLN A 209 -4.73 -7.49 -22.80
N HIS A 210 -4.89 -8.81 -22.72
CA HIS A 210 -5.80 -9.60 -23.54
C HIS A 210 -7.21 -9.75 -22.91
N GLY A 211 -7.55 -8.94 -21.90
CA GLY A 211 -8.89 -8.88 -21.31
C GLY A 211 -9.14 -9.83 -20.15
N TYR A 212 -8.14 -10.61 -19.72
CA TYR A 212 -8.27 -11.52 -18.57
C TYR A 212 -7.98 -10.80 -17.25
N GLY A 213 -9.01 -10.13 -16.73
CA GLY A 213 -9.02 -9.39 -15.45
C GLY A 213 -8.93 -10.27 -14.19
N ASN A 214 -9.01 -11.58 -14.36
CA ASN A 214 -9.07 -12.56 -13.27
C ASN A 214 -7.75 -13.30 -13.04
N SER A 215 -6.61 -12.64 -13.29
CA SER A 215 -5.27 -13.22 -13.16
C SER A 215 -4.49 -12.67 -11.97
N LEU A 216 -3.71 -13.54 -11.31
CA LEU A 216 -2.79 -13.25 -10.21
C LEU A 216 -1.48 -14.04 -10.37
N ALA A 217 -0.35 -13.46 -9.98
CA ALA A 217 0.92 -14.18 -9.97
C ALA A 217 1.33 -14.59 -8.55
N VAL A 218 1.83 -15.81 -8.40
CA VAL A 218 2.50 -16.26 -7.18
C VAL A 218 3.82 -15.52 -7.04
N LEU A 219 4.04 -14.90 -5.88
CA LEU A 219 5.32 -14.30 -5.55
C LEU A 219 6.05 -15.20 -4.55
N GLY A 220 7.34 -15.43 -4.80
CA GLY A 220 8.28 -15.80 -3.74
C GLY A 220 8.80 -17.22 -3.66
N GLY A 221 8.27 -18.20 -4.39
CA GLY A 221 8.87 -19.54 -4.39
C GLY A 221 7.94 -20.62 -4.96
N LYS A 222 8.35 -21.89 -4.80
CA LYS A 222 7.68 -23.08 -5.33
C LYS A 222 6.38 -23.49 -4.62
N THR A 223 5.95 -22.75 -3.59
CA THR A 223 4.72 -23.10 -2.85
C THR A 223 3.97 -21.84 -2.42
N LEU A 224 2.64 -21.96 -2.35
CA LEU A 224 1.77 -20.91 -1.84
C LEU A 224 1.99 -20.69 -0.33
N GLY A 225 2.36 -19.46 0.02
CA GLY A 225 2.48 -19.00 1.40
C GLY A 225 1.14 -19.01 2.15
N MET A 226 1.20 -19.00 3.48
CA MET A 226 0.00 -19.02 4.34
C MET A 226 -0.95 -17.85 4.04
N GLU A 227 -0.42 -16.64 3.87
CA GLU A 227 -1.25 -15.47 3.53
C GLU A 227 -1.86 -15.56 2.12
N GLN A 228 -1.11 -16.08 1.15
CA GLN A 228 -1.65 -16.33 -0.20
C GLN A 228 -2.83 -17.32 -0.14
N ARG A 229 -2.70 -18.41 0.65
CA ARG A 229 -3.79 -19.36 0.87
C ARG A 229 -5.00 -18.70 1.57
N ARG A 230 -4.75 -17.84 2.55
CA ARG A 230 -5.79 -17.07 3.25
C ARG A 230 -6.55 -16.16 2.28
N ILE A 231 -5.84 -15.38 1.46
CA ILE A 231 -6.42 -14.50 0.44
C ILE A 231 -7.33 -15.28 -0.51
N LEU A 232 -6.90 -16.46 -0.98
CA LEU A 232 -7.72 -17.28 -1.87
C LEU A 232 -8.99 -17.80 -1.18
N LYS A 233 -8.89 -18.27 0.06
CA LYS A 233 -9.99 -18.93 0.78
C LYS A 233 -10.96 -17.97 1.46
N GLU A 234 -10.49 -16.82 1.93
CA GLU A 234 -11.26 -15.89 2.75
C GLU A 234 -11.67 -14.65 1.99
N ASP A 235 -10.75 -14.08 1.20
CA ASP A 235 -10.94 -12.77 0.58
C ASP A 235 -11.56 -12.92 -0.83
N LEU A 236 -10.98 -13.76 -1.69
CA LEU A 236 -11.41 -13.90 -3.10
C LEU A 236 -12.48 -14.97 -3.31
N LYS A 237 -12.36 -16.14 -2.68
CA LYS A 237 -13.31 -17.27 -2.78
C LYS A 237 -13.71 -17.63 -4.23
N PRO A 238 -12.74 -17.92 -5.12
CA PRO A 238 -13.06 -18.30 -6.49
C PRO A 238 -13.80 -19.64 -6.53
N LYS A 239 -14.76 -19.78 -7.45
CA LYS A 239 -15.46 -21.05 -7.71
C LYS A 239 -14.58 -22.05 -8.43
N LYS A 240 -13.67 -21.54 -9.27
CA LYS A 240 -12.75 -22.34 -10.08
C LYS A 240 -11.36 -21.70 -10.04
N LEU A 241 -10.35 -22.49 -9.74
CA LEU A 241 -8.96 -22.07 -9.83
C LEU A 241 -8.34 -22.68 -11.09
N ILE A 242 -7.75 -21.84 -11.93
CA ILE A 242 -7.03 -22.25 -13.14
C ILE A 242 -5.55 -22.00 -12.87
N LEU A 243 -4.74 -23.06 -12.86
CA LEU A 243 -3.29 -22.96 -12.70
C LEU A 243 -2.66 -22.95 -14.09
N ALA A 244 -2.01 -21.84 -14.44
CA ALA A 244 -1.36 -21.62 -15.72
C ALA A 244 0.13 -21.34 -15.47
N PHE A 245 0.83 -22.39 -15.05
CA PHE A 245 2.27 -22.38 -14.78
C PHE A 245 3.07 -22.77 -16.02
N ASP A 246 4.37 -22.47 -16.02
CA ASP A 246 5.28 -22.83 -17.09
C ASP A 246 5.33 -24.36 -17.19
N ASN A 247 5.44 -24.89 -18.42
CA ASN A 247 5.48 -26.34 -18.66
C ASN A 247 6.91 -26.89 -18.42
N ASP A 248 7.43 -26.66 -17.22
CA ASP A 248 8.72 -27.16 -16.76
C ASP A 248 8.59 -27.84 -15.37
N GLU A 249 9.68 -28.45 -14.89
CA GLU A 249 9.67 -29.14 -13.59
C GLU A 249 9.36 -28.19 -12.41
N ALA A 250 9.67 -26.89 -12.54
CA ALA A 250 9.39 -25.92 -11.50
C ALA A 250 7.90 -25.58 -11.45
N GLY A 251 7.28 -25.33 -12.60
CA GLY A 251 5.85 -25.09 -12.73
C GLY A 251 5.00 -26.30 -12.36
N ALA A 252 5.46 -27.51 -12.70
CA ALA A 252 4.79 -28.76 -12.31
C ALA A 252 4.80 -29.03 -10.79
N SER A 253 5.73 -28.42 -10.05
CA SER A 253 5.91 -28.65 -8.60
C SER A 253 5.11 -27.70 -7.69
N LEU A 254 4.32 -26.77 -8.25
CA LEU A 254 3.79 -25.56 -7.57
C LEU A 254 2.33 -25.68 -7.11
#